data_AF-R9MCZ7-F1
#
_entry.id   AF-R9MCZ7-F1
#
_cell.length_a   1.000
_cell.length_b   1.000
_cell.length_c   1.000
_cell.angle_alpha   90.00
_cell.angle_beta   90.00
_cell.angle_gamma   90.00
#
_symmetry.space_group_name_H-M   'P 1'
#
loop_
_entity.id
_entity.type
_entity.pdbx_description
1 polymer ?
#
loop_
_entity_poly.entity_id
_entity_poly.type
_entity_poly.pdbx_seq_one_letter_code
_entity_poly.pdbx_strand_id
1 'polypeptide(L)'
;MFRNREIRWFACLFLLIAGGTSIASYQIHWAAGILAAFSSCMFGFLFFIFTKGRYRKIAEISEEIDRVLHDADRVFIADCEEGELSILKSEVGKMTVRIREQNNALKKEKEHLAESLADISHQLRTPLTSANLILSLLENHPKKEEREELLRETEELFARMDMLLTSLLKLSRLDAGIIVFKKERIEVKDLVEAALRPLRIPMEIHEVALDMSVPEGVFIEGDFSWIAEGLGNVLKNCMENSKERGKICISCQDTVLYTQITVRDSGKGFKEGELFRVFDRYYRGKDSRTAGFGIGLALCRTIITRQGGTITAKNHPEGGAVFTIRFPK
;
A
#
# COMPACT_ATOMS: atom_id res chain seq x y z
N MET A 1 -24.66 22.39 34.67
CA MET A 1 -25.68 21.31 34.62
C MET A 1 -27.10 21.83 34.38
N PHE A 2 -27.56 22.91 35.03
CA PHE A 2 -28.83 23.58 34.68
C PHE A 2 -28.88 24.15 33.25
N ARG A 3 -27.76 24.22 32.52
CA ARG A 3 -27.78 24.68 31.12
C ARG A 3 -28.46 23.68 30.17
N ASN A 4 -28.66 22.43 30.58
CA ASN A 4 -29.28 21.41 29.75
C ASN A 4 -30.81 21.47 29.87
N ARG A 5 -31.48 21.70 28.73
CA ARG A 5 -32.92 21.96 28.65
C ARG A 5 -33.75 20.75 29.12
N GLU A 6 -33.27 19.55 28.88
CA GLU A 6 -33.95 18.30 29.23
C GLU A 6 -34.00 18.06 30.75
N ILE A 7 -32.91 18.31 31.48
CA ILE A 7 -32.87 18.14 32.94
C ILE A 7 -33.81 19.15 33.62
N ARG A 8 -33.87 20.38 33.10
CA ARG A 8 -34.83 21.38 33.60
C ARG A 8 -36.27 20.92 33.39
N TRP A 9 -36.59 20.41 32.20
CA TRP A 9 -37.92 19.89 31.90
C TRP A 9 -38.30 18.69 32.77
N PHE A 10 -37.40 17.72 32.92
CA PHE A 10 -37.60 16.58 33.81
C PHE A 10 -37.79 16.98 35.27
N ALA A 11 -36.98 17.92 35.78
CA ALA A 11 -37.10 18.41 37.15
C ALA A 11 -38.44 19.14 37.37
N CYS A 12 -38.88 19.97 36.42
CA CYS A 12 -40.18 20.64 36.50
C CYS A 12 -41.34 19.63 36.48
N LEU A 13 -41.30 18.64 35.55
CA LEU A 13 -42.32 17.59 35.47
C LEU A 13 -42.37 16.75 36.75
N PHE A 14 -41.21 16.38 37.30
CA PHE A 14 -41.09 15.63 38.54
C PHE A 14 -41.69 16.39 39.72
N LEU A 15 -41.38 17.69 39.85
CA LEU A 15 -41.95 18.54 40.91
C LEU A 15 -43.47 18.69 40.78
N LEU A 16 -43.99 18.81 39.55
CA LEU A 16 -45.44 18.87 39.30
C LEU A 16 -46.14 17.58 39.72
N ILE A 17 -45.60 16.43 39.32
CA ILE A 17 -46.15 15.11 39.67
C ILE A 17 -46.04 14.85 41.18
N ALA A 18 -44.87 15.09 41.78
CA ALA A 18 -44.65 14.91 43.21
C ALA A 18 -45.52 15.83 44.07
N GLY A 19 -45.72 17.08 43.63
CA GLY A 19 -46.64 18.02 44.28
C GLY A 19 -48.09 17.55 44.19
N GLY A 20 -48.53 17.13 42.99
CA GLY A 20 -49.89 16.63 42.77
C GLY A 20 -50.22 15.38 43.59
N THR A 21 -49.31 14.40 43.63
CA THR A 21 -49.48 13.18 44.43
C THR A 21 -49.47 13.45 45.93
N SER A 22 -48.64 14.39 46.39
CA SER A 22 -48.59 14.79 47.81
C SER A 22 -49.88 15.49 48.25
N ILE A 23 -50.42 16.39 47.42
CA ILE A 23 -51.69 17.10 47.69
C ILE A 23 -52.86 16.11 47.72
N ALA A 24 -52.95 15.22 46.72
CA ALA A 24 -54.00 14.20 46.68
C ALA A 24 -53.93 13.24 47.89
N SER A 25 -52.73 12.86 48.30
CA SER A 25 -52.51 11.99 49.47
C SER A 25 -52.87 12.68 50.79
N TYR A 26 -52.63 13.99 50.89
CA TYR A 26 -52.99 14.79 52.05
C TYR A 26 -54.50 14.90 52.25
N GLN A 27 -55.29 14.93 51.16
CA GLN A 27 -56.76 14.94 51.24
C GLN A 27 -57.33 13.63 51.80
N ILE A 28 -56.61 12.52 51.67
CA ILE A 28 -57.01 11.21 52.21
C ILE A 28 -56.56 11.09 53.67
N HIS A 29 -55.29 11.39 53.96
CA HIS A 29 -54.74 11.35 55.32
C HIS A 29 -53.46 12.20 55.43
N TRP A 30 -53.35 13.06 56.45
CA TRP A 30 -52.20 13.97 56.61
C TRP A 30 -50.84 13.25 56.69
N ALA A 31 -50.80 12.10 57.39
CA ALA A 31 -49.60 11.27 57.49
C ALA A 31 -49.18 10.64 56.14
N ALA A 32 -50.14 10.32 55.27
CA ALA A 32 -49.86 9.77 53.95
C ALA A 32 -49.23 10.82 53.01
N GLY A 33 -49.69 12.08 53.11
CA GLY A 33 -49.09 13.21 52.39
C GLY A 33 -47.63 13.46 52.76
N ILE A 34 -47.29 13.40 54.06
CA ILE A 34 -45.90 13.58 54.54
C ILE A 34 -45.00 12.45 54.03
N LEU A 35 -45.47 11.20 54.10
CA LEU A 35 -44.71 10.05 53.62
C LEU A 35 -44.45 10.14 52.10
N ALA A 36 -45.46 10.51 51.32
CA ALA A 36 -45.37 10.67 49.86
C ALA A 36 -44.40 11.80 49.45
N ALA A 37 -44.42 12.92 50.19
CA ALA A 37 -43.49 14.03 49.96
C ALA A 37 -42.04 13.61 50.27
N PHE A 38 -41.83 12.91 51.39
CA PHE A 38 -40.51 12.45 51.79
C PHE A 38 -39.94 11.41 50.82
N SER A 39 -40.74 10.41 50.41
CA SER A 39 -40.31 9.41 49.42
C SER A 39 -39.97 10.05 48.08
N SER A 40 -40.80 11.00 47.60
CA SER A 40 -40.55 11.72 46.36
C SER A 40 -39.26 12.54 46.42
N CYS A 41 -39.01 13.24 47.53
CA CYS A 41 -37.77 13.98 47.72
C CYS A 41 -36.54 13.05 47.70
N MET A 42 -36.62 11.91 48.39
CA MET A 42 -35.55 10.91 48.43
C MET A 42 -35.25 10.32 47.06
N PHE A 43 -36.28 9.94 46.28
CA PHE A 43 -36.13 9.45 44.91
C PHE A 43 -35.53 10.51 43.98
N GLY A 44 -35.99 11.77 44.08
CA GLY A 44 -35.44 12.87 43.30
C GLY A 44 -33.97 13.13 43.59
N PHE A 45 -33.56 13.06 44.86
CA PHE A 45 -32.17 13.22 45.29
C PHE A 45 -31.27 12.09 44.76
N LEU A 46 -31.70 10.83 44.89
CA LEU A 46 -30.97 9.67 44.37
C LEU A 46 -30.83 9.73 42.84
N PHE A 47 -31.91 10.06 42.13
CA PHE A 47 -31.88 10.24 40.68
C PHE A 47 -30.91 11.34 40.27
N PHE A 48 -30.92 12.49 40.97
CA PHE A 48 -30.02 13.59 40.69
C PHE A 48 -28.54 13.20 40.84
N ILE A 49 -28.19 12.45 41.89
CA ILE A 49 -26.82 11.94 42.08
C ILE A 49 -26.43 11.01 40.94
N PHE A 50 -27.30 10.06 40.57
CA PHE A 50 -27.03 9.11 39.50
C PHE A 50 -26.85 9.79 38.13
N THR A 51 -27.74 10.73 37.78
CA THR A 51 -27.63 11.53 36.55
C THR A 51 -26.36 12.36 36.53
N LYS A 52 -25.97 12.96 37.67
CA LYS A 52 -24.71 13.71 37.79
C LYS A 52 -23.49 12.83 37.56
N GLY A 53 -23.50 11.60 38.08
CA GLY A 53 -22.45 10.61 37.82
C GLY A 53 -22.33 10.25 36.33
N ARG A 54 -23.46 9.96 35.67
CA ARG A 54 -23.49 9.64 34.22
C ARG A 54 -22.95 10.78 33.36
N TYR A 55 -23.38 12.02 33.61
CA TYR A 55 -22.90 13.17 32.84
C TYR A 55 -21.41 13.44 33.04
N ARG A 56 -20.88 13.21 34.24
CA ARG A 56 -19.45 13.37 34.49
C ARG A 56 -18.64 12.37 33.68
N LYS A 57 -19.04 11.09 33.66
CA LYS A 57 -18.40 10.06 32.83
C LYS A 57 -18.46 10.39 31.33
N ILE A 58 -19.59 10.92 30.84
CA ILE A 58 -19.70 11.37 29.43
C ILE A 58 -18.75 12.53 29.13
N ALA A 59 -18.64 13.50 30.04
CA ALA A 59 -17.72 14.62 29.88
C ALA A 59 -16.26 14.16 29.89
N GLU A 60 -15.89 13.21 30.75
CA GLU A 60 -14.58 12.57 30.77
C GLU A 60 -14.26 11.88 29.43
N ILE A 61 -15.19 11.09 28.89
CA ILE A 61 -15.01 10.45 27.55
C ILE A 61 -14.85 11.52 26.46
N SER A 62 -15.66 12.58 26.48
CA SER A 62 -15.57 13.65 25.49
C SER A 62 -14.23 14.40 25.55
N GLU A 63 -13.71 14.62 26.75
CA GLU A 63 -12.40 15.26 26.96
C GLU A 63 -11.26 14.34 26.54
N GLU A 64 -11.37 13.03 26.79
CA GLU A 64 -10.43 12.03 26.28
C GLU A 64 -10.40 12.00 24.75
N ILE A 65 -11.55 12.03 24.08
CA ILE A 65 -11.63 12.11 22.61
C ILE A 65 -10.94 13.38 22.10
N ASP A 66 -11.25 14.54 22.69
CA ASP A 66 -10.67 15.81 22.29
C ASP A 66 -9.15 15.81 22.47
N ARG A 67 -8.65 15.24 23.57
CA ARG A 67 -7.21 15.06 23.78
C ARG A 67 -6.58 14.14 22.76
N VAL A 68 -7.20 13.01 22.38
CA VAL A 68 -6.59 12.14 21.36
C VAL A 68 -6.61 12.78 19.97
N LEU A 69 -7.61 13.61 19.67
CA LEU A 69 -7.64 14.37 18.42
C LEU A 69 -6.52 15.42 18.33
N HIS A 70 -6.03 15.92 19.47
CA HIS A 70 -5.02 16.98 19.52
C HIS A 70 -3.62 16.54 19.99
N ASP A 71 -3.51 15.45 20.74
CA ASP A 71 -2.29 14.96 21.37
C ASP A 71 -2.11 13.45 21.11
N ALA A 72 -1.16 13.12 20.22
CA ALA A 72 -1.14 11.86 19.48
C ALA A 72 -0.67 10.63 20.28
N ASP A 73 -0.20 10.78 21.53
CA ASP A 73 0.65 9.76 22.17
C ASP A 73 0.07 9.02 23.38
N ARG A 74 -1.17 9.29 23.82
CA ARG A 74 -1.75 8.54 24.93
C ARG A 74 -2.57 7.34 24.48
N VAL A 75 -2.23 6.17 25.03
CA VAL A 75 -2.95 4.91 24.85
C VAL A 75 -4.23 4.96 25.67
N PHE A 76 -5.35 4.65 25.01
CA PHE A 76 -6.65 4.50 25.63
C PHE A 76 -6.67 3.25 26.51
N ILE A 77 -6.61 3.41 27.84
CA ILE A 77 -6.81 2.30 28.77
C ILE A 77 -8.31 2.26 29.06
N ALA A 78 -9.00 1.28 28.47
CA ALA A 78 -10.39 1.02 28.80
C ALA A 78 -10.45 0.43 30.22
N ASP A 79 -11.05 1.15 31.16
CA ASP A 79 -11.44 0.59 32.44
C ASP A 79 -12.55 -0.44 32.19
N CYS A 80 -12.35 -1.65 32.69
CA CYS A 80 -13.30 -2.76 32.59
C CYS A 80 -14.45 -2.58 33.60
N GLU A 81 -15.29 -1.56 33.42
CA GLU A 81 -16.56 -1.43 34.14
C GLU A 81 -17.73 -1.99 33.31
N GLU A 82 -18.75 -2.54 33.95
CA GLU A 82 -19.99 -2.97 33.29
C GLU A 82 -20.92 -1.77 32.98
N GLY A 83 -21.54 -1.77 31.80
CA GLY A 83 -22.59 -0.80 31.43
C GLY A 83 -22.44 -0.21 30.01
N GLU A 84 -23.54 0.35 29.49
CA GLU A 84 -23.62 0.93 28.12
C GLU A 84 -22.53 1.98 27.84
N LEU A 85 -22.16 2.77 28.86
CA LEU A 85 -21.15 3.81 28.74
C LEU A 85 -19.72 3.24 28.58
N SER A 86 -19.47 2.06 29.17
CA SER A 86 -18.21 1.35 29.03
C SER A 86 -18.08 0.70 27.65
N ILE A 87 -19.18 0.16 27.11
CA ILE A 87 -19.25 -0.32 25.72
C ILE A 87 -18.94 0.82 24.75
N LEU A 88 -19.58 1.99 24.94
CA LEU A 88 -19.29 3.18 24.13
C LEU A 88 -17.83 3.61 24.24
N LYS A 89 -17.27 3.63 25.47
CA LYS A 89 -15.85 3.92 25.71
C LYS A 89 -14.97 2.95 24.90
N SER A 90 -15.23 1.64 24.97
CA SER A 90 -14.49 0.62 24.22
C SER A 90 -14.56 0.81 22.70
N GLU A 91 -15.76 1.05 22.14
CA GLU A 91 -15.92 1.24 20.69
C GLU A 91 -15.23 2.51 20.18
N VAL A 92 -15.32 3.61 20.94
CA VAL A 92 -14.58 4.83 20.65
C VAL A 92 -13.07 4.57 20.68
N GLY A 93 -12.58 3.85 21.69
CA GLY A 93 -11.16 3.46 21.78
C GLY A 93 -10.70 2.67 20.56
N LYS A 94 -11.47 1.67 20.11
CA LYS A 94 -11.18 0.90 18.89
C LYS A 94 -11.15 1.78 17.65
N MET A 95 -12.11 2.69 17.50
CA MET A 95 -12.15 3.63 16.37
C MET A 95 -10.93 4.54 16.36
N THR A 96 -10.55 5.09 17.52
CA THR A 96 -9.36 5.92 17.70
C THR A 96 -8.07 5.18 17.31
N VAL A 97 -7.91 3.93 17.75
CA VAL A 97 -6.77 3.09 17.35
C VAL A 97 -6.72 2.90 15.83
N ARG A 98 -7.86 2.54 15.20
CA ARG A 98 -7.93 2.38 13.73
C ARG A 98 -7.58 3.67 12.98
N ILE A 99 -8.10 4.82 13.43
CA ILE A 99 -7.78 6.12 12.82
C ILE A 99 -6.28 6.41 12.93
N ARG A 100 -5.67 6.13 14.10
CA ARG A 100 -4.23 6.32 14.30
C ARG A 100 -3.41 5.41 13.39
N GLU A 101 -3.79 4.14 13.26
CA GLU A 101 -3.15 3.19 12.35
C GLU A 101 -3.24 3.66 10.89
N GLN A 102 -4.42 4.12 10.46
CA GLN A 102 -4.65 4.67 9.13
C GLN A 102 -3.82 5.95 8.89
N ASN A 103 -3.80 6.89 9.84
CA ASN A 103 -3.00 8.11 9.74
C ASN A 103 -1.50 7.80 9.67
N ASN A 104 -1.01 6.84 10.46
CA ASN A 104 0.38 6.39 10.41
C ASN A 104 0.70 5.72 9.07
N ALA A 105 -0.20 4.89 8.53
CA ALA A 105 -0.03 4.28 7.22
C ALA A 105 0.02 5.34 6.10
N LEU A 106 -0.90 6.31 6.13
CA LEU A 106 -0.94 7.44 5.19
C LEU A 106 0.32 8.30 5.28
N LYS A 107 0.82 8.57 6.50
CA LYS A 107 2.06 9.32 6.70
C LYS A 107 3.25 8.59 6.06
N LYS A 108 3.39 7.28 6.30
CA LYS A 108 4.43 6.44 5.69
C LYS A 108 4.32 6.42 4.17
N GLU A 109 3.11 6.30 3.63
CA GLU A 109 2.86 6.35 2.19
C GLU A 109 3.29 7.70 1.58
N LYS A 110 2.97 8.80 2.25
CA LYS A 110 3.39 10.15 1.84
C LYS A 110 4.92 10.32 1.88
N GLU A 111 5.58 9.83 2.93
CA GLU A 111 7.04 9.84 3.04
C GLU A 111 7.67 9.03 1.90
N HIS A 112 7.19 7.81 1.64
CA HIS A 112 7.66 6.99 0.53
C HIS A 112 7.42 7.63 -0.85
N LEU A 113 6.31 8.33 -1.04
CA LEU A 113 6.03 9.08 -2.28
C LEU A 113 7.01 10.24 -2.45
N ALA A 114 7.33 10.97 -1.38
CA ALA A 114 8.28 12.08 -1.42
C ALA A 114 9.71 11.58 -1.74
N GLU A 115 10.15 10.51 -1.09
CA GLU A 115 11.43 9.84 -1.39
C GLU A 115 11.48 9.39 -2.85
N SER A 116 10.41 8.73 -3.33
CA SER A 116 10.28 8.30 -4.72
C SER A 116 10.41 9.44 -5.72
N LEU A 117 9.76 10.58 -5.48
CA LEU A 117 9.84 11.76 -6.35
C LEU A 117 11.24 12.37 -6.39
N ALA A 118 11.94 12.36 -5.24
CA ALA A 118 13.33 12.81 -5.17
C ALA A 118 14.24 11.90 -6.02
N ASP A 119 14.07 10.59 -5.91
CA ASP A 119 14.83 9.60 -6.68
C ASP A 119 14.61 9.74 -8.19
N ILE A 120 13.35 9.90 -8.63
CA ILE A 120 13.01 10.17 -10.05
C ILE A 120 13.71 11.44 -10.55
N SER A 121 13.66 12.50 -9.76
CA SER A 121 14.28 13.78 -10.11
C SER A 121 15.79 13.65 -10.26
N HIS A 122 16.45 12.88 -9.38
CA HIS A 122 17.87 12.57 -9.49
C HIS A 122 18.18 11.75 -10.76
N GLN A 123 17.39 10.71 -11.04
CA GLN A 123 17.57 9.86 -12.21
C GLN A 123 17.36 10.58 -13.54
N LEU A 124 16.51 11.62 -13.59
CA LEU A 124 16.33 12.49 -14.76
C LEU A 124 17.44 13.54 -14.88
N ARG A 125 17.97 14.05 -13.75
CA ARG A 125 19.01 15.07 -13.75
C ARG A 125 20.31 14.55 -14.39
N THR A 126 20.70 13.31 -14.10
CA THR A 126 21.93 12.72 -14.65
C THR A 126 21.99 12.71 -16.19
N PRO A 127 21.05 12.08 -16.93
CA PRO A 127 21.08 12.08 -18.39
C PRO A 127 20.91 13.49 -18.97
N LEU A 128 20.14 14.37 -18.30
CA LEU A 128 19.99 15.77 -18.73
C LEU A 128 21.32 16.56 -18.62
N THR A 129 22.08 16.37 -17.53
CA THR A 129 23.40 16.98 -17.38
C THR A 129 24.38 16.46 -18.44
N SER A 130 24.37 15.16 -18.72
CA SER A 130 25.18 14.57 -19.80
C SER A 130 24.79 15.13 -21.17
N ALA A 131 23.51 15.23 -21.48
CA ALA A 131 23.02 15.81 -22.73
C ALA A 131 23.45 17.28 -22.89
N ASN A 132 23.39 18.08 -21.82
CA ASN A 132 23.86 19.47 -21.84
C ASN A 132 25.37 19.55 -22.08
N LEU A 133 26.18 18.67 -21.48
CA LEU A 133 27.61 18.62 -21.71
C LEU A 133 27.93 18.26 -23.17
N ILE A 134 27.24 17.26 -23.72
CA ILE A 134 27.39 16.86 -25.13
C ILE A 134 27.02 18.03 -26.05
N LEU A 135 25.95 18.77 -25.74
CA LEU A 135 25.57 19.96 -26.50
C LEU A 135 26.68 21.02 -26.48
N SER A 136 27.29 21.30 -25.33
CA SER A 136 28.44 22.20 -25.23
C SER A 136 29.68 21.70 -26.01
N LEU A 137 29.89 20.38 -26.11
CA LEU A 137 30.95 19.81 -26.94
C LEU A 137 30.65 19.99 -28.44
N LEU A 138 29.38 19.82 -28.84
CA LEU A 138 28.93 20.03 -30.23
C LEU A 138 29.08 21.50 -30.66
N GLU A 139 28.94 22.46 -29.75
CA GLU A 139 29.15 23.89 -30.00
C GLU A 139 30.62 24.22 -30.36
N ASN A 140 31.59 23.40 -29.94
CA ASN A 140 33.01 23.60 -30.25
C ASN A 140 33.44 23.11 -31.64
N HIS A 141 32.48 22.89 -32.55
CA HIS A 141 32.71 22.41 -33.92
C HIS A 141 33.64 21.18 -34.03
N PRO A 142 33.28 20.05 -33.39
CA PRO A 142 34.06 18.82 -33.45
C PRO A 142 34.17 18.27 -34.88
N LYS A 143 35.13 17.38 -35.11
CA LYS A 143 35.26 16.69 -36.40
C LYS A 143 33.99 15.89 -36.70
N LYS A 144 33.73 15.60 -37.98
CA LYS A 144 32.50 14.93 -38.42
C LYS A 144 32.22 13.61 -37.67
N GLU A 145 33.25 12.78 -37.48
CA GLU A 145 33.15 11.49 -36.79
C GLU A 145 32.77 11.66 -35.31
N GLU A 146 33.44 12.57 -34.60
CA GLU A 146 33.15 12.90 -33.20
C GLU A 146 31.77 13.53 -33.04
N ARG A 147 31.33 14.35 -34.00
CA ARG A 147 29.97 14.89 -34.05
C ARG A 147 28.91 13.79 -34.16
N GLU A 148 29.12 12.80 -35.03
CA GLU A 148 28.20 11.69 -35.22
C GLU A 148 28.11 10.80 -33.97
N GLU A 149 29.24 10.58 -33.27
CA GLU A 149 29.28 9.84 -32.01
C GLU A 149 28.52 10.57 -30.89
N LEU A 150 28.77 11.87 -30.70
CA LEU A 150 28.08 12.72 -29.73
C LEU A 150 26.56 12.77 -29.97
N LEU A 151 26.13 12.82 -31.24
CA LEU A 151 24.71 12.78 -31.59
C LEU A 151 24.07 11.44 -31.23
N ARG A 152 24.73 10.32 -31.53
CA ARG A 152 24.25 8.98 -31.15
C ARG A 152 24.15 8.83 -29.64
N GLU A 153 25.15 9.28 -28.89
CA GLU A 153 25.13 9.25 -27.42
C GLU A 153 23.95 10.06 -26.87
N THR A 154 23.67 11.23 -27.46
CA THR A 154 22.52 12.06 -27.10
C THR A 154 21.19 11.35 -27.39
N GLU A 155 21.04 10.72 -28.56
CA GLU A 155 19.86 9.93 -28.92
C GLU A 155 19.63 8.78 -27.94
N GLU A 156 20.68 8.07 -27.54
CA GLU A 156 20.58 7.01 -26.53
C GLU A 156 20.14 7.54 -25.17
N LEU A 157 20.65 8.69 -24.73
CA LEU A 157 20.24 9.32 -23.47
C LEU A 157 18.76 9.68 -23.48
N PHE A 158 18.26 10.28 -24.57
CA PHE A 158 16.84 10.61 -24.71
C PHE A 158 15.96 9.37 -24.77
N ALA A 159 16.35 8.32 -25.50
CA ALA A 159 15.63 7.06 -25.54
C ALA A 159 15.53 6.42 -24.14
N ARG A 160 16.60 6.49 -23.33
CA ARG A 160 16.57 6.03 -21.93
C ARG A 160 15.61 6.86 -21.08
N MET A 161 15.59 8.18 -21.23
CA MET A 161 14.66 9.06 -20.52
C MET A 161 13.20 8.79 -20.90
N ASP A 162 12.91 8.57 -22.18
CA ASP A 162 11.56 8.25 -22.66
C ASP A 162 11.06 6.92 -22.07
N MET A 163 11.92 5.90 -22.05
CA MET A 163 11.61 4.61 -21.42
C MET A 163 11.31 4.75 -19.93
N LEU A 164 12.03 5.61 -19.21
CA LEU A 164 11.76 5.91 -17.80
C LEU A 164 10.38 6.55 -17.63
N LEU A 165 10.10 7.61 -18.38
CA LEU A 165 8.83 8.34 -18.31
C LEU A 165 7.64 7.45 -18.67
N THR A 166 7.77 6.66 -19.74
CA THR A 166 6.75 5.70 -20.15
C THR A 166 6.48 4.66 -19.07
N SER A 167 7.53 4.09 -18.47
CA SER A 167 7.39 3.12 -17.37
C SER A 167 6.72 3.74 -16.14
N LEU A 168 7.06 4.99 -15.82
CA LEU A 168 6.47 5.75 -14.72
C LEU A 168 4.98 6.03 -14.95
N LEU A 169 4.60 6.45 -16.16
CA LEU A 169 3.20 6.70 -16.52
C LEU A 169 2.37 5.42 -16.48
N LYS A 170 2.92 4.29 -16.95
CA LYS A 170 2.26 2.98 -16.85
C LYS A 170 2.03 2.58 -15.39
N LEU A 171 3.05 2.70 -14.55
CA LEU A 171 2.95 2.40 -13.12
C LEU A 171 1.89 3.28 -12.43
N SER A 172 1.91 4.59 -12.71
CA SER A 172 0.94 5.55 -12.14
C SER A 172 -0.50 5.23 -12.55
N ARG A 173 -0.73 4.91 -13.83
CA ARG A 173 -2.05 4.49 -14.34
C ARG A 173 -2.51 3.18 -13.72
N LEU A 174 -1.57 2.25 -13.47
CA LEU A 174 -1.85 1.03 -12.74
C LEU A 174 -2.29 1.41 -11.34
N ASP A 175 -1.45 2.07 -10.54
CA ASP A 175 -1.78 2.44 -9.15
C ASP A 175 -3.12 3.15 -8.99
N ALA A 176 -3.45 4.08 -9.89
CA ALA A 176 -4.70 4.82 -9.87
C ALA A 176 -5.95 3.96 -10.13
N GLY A 177 -5.81 2.69 -10.55
CA GLY A 177 -6.97 1.81 -10.81
C GLY A 177 -7.65 2.08 -12.14
N ILE A 178 -7.05 2.90 -13.01
CA ILE A 178 -7.70 3.38 -14.24
C ILE A 178 -7.58 2.34 -15.38
N ILE A 179 -6.63 1.41 -15.29
CA ILE A 179 -6.45 0.34 -16.28
C ILE A 179 -7.50 -0.75 -16.07
N VAL A 180 -8.31 -0.97 -17.11
CA VAL A 180 -9.23 -2.11 -17.20
C VAL A 180 -8.49 -3.26 -17.87
N PHE A 181 -8.20 -4.31 -17.09
CA PHE A 181 -7.58 -5.53 -17.62
C PHE A 181 -8.59 -6.35 -18.41
N LYS A 182 -8.17 -6.86 -19.57
CA LYS A 182 -8.95 -7.85 -20.31
C LYS A 182 -8.67 -9.22 -19.72
N LYS A 183 -9.68 -9.91 -19.22
CA LYS A 183 -9.51 -11.26 -18.70
C LYS A 183 -9.74 -12.26 -19.82
N GLU A 184 -8.67 -12.93 -20.25
CA GLU A 184 -8.67 -13.96 -21.27
C GLU A 184 -7.90 -15.20 -20.80
N ARG A 185 -8.15 -16.33 -21.45
CA ARG A 185 -7.44 -17.58 -21.19
C ARG A 185 -6.16 -17.60 -22.03
N ILE A 186 -5.02 -17.62 -21.36
CA ILE A 186 -3.70 -17.43 -21.96
C ILE A 186 -2.90 -18.71 -21.86
N GLU A 187 -2.35 -19.19 -22.96
CA GLU A 187 -1.37 -20.28 -22.92
C GLU A 187 -0.02 -19.77 -22.40
N VAL A 188 0.54 -20.42 -21.39
CA VAL A 188 1.78 -19.99 -20.73
C VAL A 188 2.97 -20.01 -21.69
N LYS A 189 3.00 -20.97 -22.62
CA LYS A 189 4.06 -21.06 -23.64
C LYS A 189 4.10 -19.82 -24.53
N ASP A 190 2.95 -19.41 -25.06
CA ASP A 190 2.82 -18.21 -25.90
C ASP A 190 3.19 -16.94 -25.14
N LEU A 191 2.78 -16.87 -23.88
CA LEU A 191 3.12 -15.76 -22.99
C LEU A 191 4.63 -15.62 -22.79
N VAL A 192 5.32 -16.72 -22.48
CA VAL A 192 6.78 -16.75 -22.30
C VAL A 192 7.49 -16.37 -23.59
N GLU A 193 7.02 -16.88 -24.73
CA GLU A 193 7.63 -16.57 -26.03
C GLU A 193 7.41 -15.11 -26.45
N ALA A 194 6.24 -14.53 -26.16
CA ALA A 194 5.99 -13.10 -26.36
C ALA A 194 6.90 -12.22 -25.49
N ALA A 195 7.11 -12.59 -24.24
CA ALA A 195 8.00 -11.87 -23.32
C ALA A 195 9.49 -11.98 -23.73
N LEU A 196 9.90 -13.10 -24.33
CA LEU A 196 11.25 -13.32 -24.82
C LEU A 196 11.56 -12.62 -26.15
N ARG A 197 10.55 -12.43 -27.01
CA ARG A 197 10.72 -11.87 -28.37
C ARG A 197 11.57 -10.58 -28.40
N PRO A 198 11.31 -9.53 -27.59
CA PRO A 198 12.13 -8.32 -27.60
C PRO A 198 13.55 -8.51 -27.03
N LEU A 199 13.79 -9.59 -26.29
CA LEU A 199 15.06 -9.88 -25.63
C LEU A 199 15.96 -10.84 -26.42
N ARG A 200 15.46 -11.49 -27.48
CA ARG A 200 16.24 -12.46 -28.27
C ARG A 200 17.53 -11.86 -28.83
N ILE A 201 17.47 -10.69 -29.47
CA ILE A 201 18.66 -10.03 -30.04
C ILE A 201 19.65 -9.61 -28.94
N PRO A 202 19.23 -8.89 -27.87
CA PRO A 202 20.12 -8.61 -26.75
C PRO A 202 20.75 -9.86 -26.10
N MET A 203 19.98 -10.93 -25.92
CA MET A 203 20.49 -12.18 -25.35
C MET A 203 21.54 -12.84 -26.23
N GLU A 204 21.37 -12.82 -27.55
CA GLU A 204 22.36 -13.31 -28.51
C GLU A 204 23.65 -12.47 -28.48
N ILE A 205 23.54 -11.15 -28.45
CA ILE A 205 24.69 -10.22 -28.33
C ILE A 205 25.49 -10.47 -27.04
N HIS A 206 24.81 -10.78 -25.94
CA HIS A 206 25.45 -11.03 -24.63
C HIS A 206 25.78 -12.53 -24.40
N GLU A 207 25.62 -13.38 -25.41
CA GLU A 207 25.85 -14.84 -25.35
C GLU A 207 25.08 -15.53 -24.20
N VAL A 208 23.87 -15.07 -23.87
CA VAL A 208 23.06 -15.64 -22.79
C VAL A 208 22.35 -16.91 -23.25
N ALA A 209 22.66 -18.03 -22.61
CA ALA A 209 22.02 -19.32 -22.87
C ALA A 209 20.61 -19.37 -22.25
N LEU A 210 19.61 -19.71 -23.06
CA LEU A 210 18.22 -19.88 -22.63
C LEU A 210 17.84 -21.36 -22.57
N ASP A 211 17.32 -21.79 -21.43
CA ASP A 211 16.81 -23.13 -21.19
C ASP A 211 15.32 -23.04 -20.80
N MET A 212 14.43 -23.56 -21.64
CA MET A 212 12.98 -23.41 -21.47
C MET A 212 12.30 -24.76 -21.33
N SER A 213 11.68 -24.99 -20.17
CA SER A 213 10.88 -26.17 -19.85
C SER A 213 9.46 -25.75 -19.48
N VAL A 214 8.67 -25.39 -20.50
CA VAL A 214 7.27 -24.98 -20.36
C VAL A 214 6.40 -25.96 -21.14
N PRO A 215 5.53 -26.74 -20.48
CA PRO A 215 4.66 -27.69 -21.16
C PRO A 215 3.56 -26.96 -21.94
N GLU A 216 3.13 -27.59 -23.05
CA GLU A 216 1.98 -27.13 -23.83
C GLU A 216 0.65 -27.38 -23.10
N GLY A 217 -0.36 -26.58 -23.40
CA GLY A 217 -1.71 -26.77 -22.86
C GLY A 217 -1.88 -26.35 -21.39
N VAL A 218 -0.91 -25.61 -20.83
CA VAL A 218 -1.03 -24.95 -19.53
C VAL A 218 -1.59 -23.54 -19.73
N PHE A 219 -2.66 -23.21 -19.02
CA PHE A 219 -3.36 -21.95 -19.16
C PHE A 219 -3.46 -21.18 -17.85
N ILE A 220 -3.39 -19.85 -17.96
CA ILE A 220 -3.70 -18.90 -16.88
C ILE A 220 -4.81 -17.95 -17.33
N GLU A 221 -5.49 -17.32 -16.39
CA GLU A 221 -6.45 -16.25 -16.68
C GLU A 221 -5.84 -14.88 -16.38
N GLY A 222 -5.96 -13.94 -17.30
CA GLY A 222 -5.46 -12.59 -17.12
C GLY A 222 -5.44 -11.81 -18.43
N ASP A 223 -4.70 -10.72 -18.47
CA ASP A 223 -4.50 -9.88 -19.65
C ASP A 223 -3.13 -10.20 -20.27
N PHE A 224 -3.15 -10.73 -21.50
CA PHE A 224 -1.95 -11.25 -22.16
C PHE A 224 -0.86 -10.19 -22.26
N SER A 225 -1.23 -8.97 -22.68
CA SER A 225 -0.26 -7.91 -22.95
C SER A 225 0.43 -7.45 -21.66
N TRP A 226 -0.34 -7.30 -20.60
CA TRP A 226 0.19 -6.88 -19.31
C TRP A 226 1.04 -7.97 -18.65
N ILE A 227 0.59 -9.23 -18.63
CA ILE A 227 1.39 -10.31 -18.05
C ILE A 227 2.69 -10.51 -18.85
N ALA A 228 2.64 -10.41 -20.18
CA ALA A 228 3.83 -10.49 -21.03
C ALA A 228 4.83 -9.36 -20.70
N GLU A 229 4.33 -8.13 -20.48
CA GLU A 229 5.16 -7.01 -20.05
C GLU A 229 5.78 -7.24 -18.65
N GLY A 230 4.99 -7.76 -17.70
CA GLY A 230 5.47 -8.13 -16.37
C GLY A 230 6.57 -9.17 -16.42
N LEU A 231 6.37 -10.25 -17.18
CA LEU A 231 7.35 -11.32 -17.37
C LEU A 231 8.59 -10.81 -18.12
N GLY A 232 8.40 -9.97 -19.15
CA GLY A 232 9.50 -9.34 -19.90
C GLY A 232 10.40 -8.50 -19.01
N ASN A 233 9.83 -7.78 -18.02
CA ASN A 233 10.63 -7.03 -17.03
C ASN A 233 11.48 -7.94 -16.14
N VAL A 234 10.97 -9.12 -15.76
CA VAL A 234 11.75 -10.12 -15.00
C VAL A 234 12.87 -10.69 -15.86
N LEU A 235 12.56 -11.10 -17.08
CA LEU A 235 13.55 -11.67 -18.01
C LEU A 235 14.66 -10.67 -18.36
N LYS A 236 14.30 -9.40 -18.58
CA LYS A 236 15.26 -8.32 -18.79
C LYS A 236 16.18 -8.17 -17.57
N ASN A 237 15.64 -8.19 -16.36
CA ASN A 237 16.42 -8.12 -15.13
C ASN A 237 17.41 -9.30 -15.00
N CYS A 238 16.94 -10.52 -15.28
CA CYS A 238 17.78 -11.72 -15.30
C CYS A 238 18.92 -11.61 -16.32
N MET A 239 18.64 -11.15 -17.55
CA MET A 239 19.63 -10.95 -18.60
C MET A 239 20.70 -9.93 -18.19
N GLU A 240 20.26 -8.76 -17.72
CA GLU A 240 21.15 -7.69 -17.29
C GLU A 240 22.07 -8.10 -16.13
N ASN A 241 21.58 -8.92 -15.20
CA ASN A 241 22.36 -9.38 -14.04
C ASN A 241 23.24 -10.60 -14.30
N SER A 242 22.96 -11.38 -15.35
CA SER A 242 23.72 -12.60 -15.67
C SER A 242 25.10 -12.33 -16.28
N LYS A 243 25.38 -11.09 -16.71
CA LYS A 243 26.59 -10.69 -17.47
C LYS A 243 26.76 -11.52 -18.77
N GLU A 244 27.86 -11.28 -19.50
CA GLU A 244 28.23 -12.07 -20.68
C GLU A 244 28.31 -13.58 -20.35
N ARG A 245 27.79 -14.43 -21.24
CA ARG A 245 27.77 -15.90 -21.10
C ARG A 245 26.94 -16.45 -19.93
N GLY A 246 25.93 -15.69 -19.52
CA GLY A 246 24.96 -16.11 -18.50
C GLY A 246 24.04 -17.25 -18.95
N LYS A 247 23.31 -17.86 -18.01
CA LYS A 247 22.23 -18.82 -18.27
C LYS A 247 20.93 -18.36 -17.63
N ILE A 248 19.84 -18.39 -18.38
CA ILE A 248 18.48 -18.18 -17.90
C ILE A 248 17.68 -19.46 -18.10
N CYS A 249 17.10 -19.98 -17.02
CA CYS A 249 16.22 -21.14 -17.04
C CYS A 249 14.78 -20.69 -16.75
N ILE A 250 13.85 -21.04 -17.64
CA ILE A 250 12.41 -20.80 -17.46
C ILE A 250 11.74 -22.16 -17.31
N SER A 251 10.96 -22.33 -16.25
CA SER A 251 10.17 -23.55 -16.03
C SER A 251 8.75 -23.21 -15.65
N CYS A 252 7.80 -24.08 -16.02
CA CYS A 252 6.42 -23.96 -15.62
C CYS A 252 5.95 -25.23 -14.90
N GLN A 253 5.28 -25.05 -13.77
CA GLN A 253 4.63 -26.12 -13.02
C GLN A 253 3.13 -25.81 -12.95
N ASP A 254 2.31 -26.75 -13.44
CA ASP A 254 0.87 -26.68 -13.33
C ASP A 254 0.37 -27.65 -12.26
N THR A 255 -0.47 -27.16 -11.35
CA THR A 255 -1.08 -27.96 -10.29
C THR A 255 -2.60 -27.76 -10.28
N VAL A 256 -3.31 -28.44 -9.38
CA VAL A 256 -4.76 -28.24 -9.22
C VAL A 256 -5.07 -26.89 -8.58
N LEU A 257 -4.15 -26.32 -7.78
CA LEU A 257 -4.37 -25.09 -7.02
C LEU A 257 -3.87 -23.84 -7.72
N TYR A 258 -2.78 -23.97 -8.49
CA TYR A 258 -2.12 -22.84 -9.13
C TYR A 258 -1.27 -23.28 -10.33
N THR A 259 -0.99 -22.31 -11.20
CA THR A 259 0.05 -22.39 -12.23
C THR A 259 1.22 -21.50 -11.82
N GLN A 260 2.43 -22.05 -11.85
CA GLN A 260 3.66 -21.37 -11.43
C GLN A 260 4.63 -21.25 -12.62
N ILE A 261 5.17 -20.04 -12.82
CA ILE A 261 6.27 -19.76 -13.74
C ILE A 261 7.49 -19.41 -12.89
N THR A 262 8.58 -20.14 -13.08
CA THR A 262 9.85 -19.90 -12.40
C THR A 262 10.89 -19.45 -13.41
N VAL A 263 11.49 -18.30 -13.16
CA VAL A 263 12.63 -17.77 -13.94
C VAL A 263 13.85 -17.77 -13.03
N ARG A 264 14.90 -18.49 -13.42
CA ARG A 264 16.18 -18.55 -12.72
C ARG A 264 17.27 -17.97 -13.61
N ASP A 265 18.11 -17.12 -13.04
CA ASP A 265 19.36 -16.69 -13.69
C ASP A 265 20.60 -17.30 -13.05
N SER A 266 21.75 -17.14 -13.71
CA SER A 266 23.07 -17.52 -13.22
C SER A 266 23.89 -16.32 -12.74
N GLY A 267 23.23 -15.22 -12.39
CA GLY A 267 23.88 -13.99 -11.94
C GLY A 267 24.41 -14.09 -10.51
N LYS A 268 24.72 -12.93 -9.93
CA LYS A 268 25.21 -12.85 -8.54
C LYS A 268 24.12 -13.06 -7.48
N GLY A 269 22.84 -13.05 -7.88
CA GLY A 269 21.71 -12.97 -6.97
C GLY A 269 21.66 -11.63 -6.22
N PHE A 270 20.86 -11.60 -5.17
CA PHE A 270 20.64 -10.45 -4.28
C PHE A 270 21.52 -10.51 -3.04
N LYS A 271 21.98 -9.38 -2.51
CA LYS A 271 22.67 -9.37 -1.21
C LYS A 271 21.68 -9.54 -0.05
N GLU A 272 22.22 -9.88 1.12
CA GLU A 272 21.44 -10.01 2.35
C GLU A 272 20.69 -8.71 2.68
N GLY A 273 19.39 -8.80 2.94
CA GLY A 273 18.50 -7.65 3.16
C GLY A 273 17.97 -6.96 1.90
N GLU A 274 18.50 -7.23 0.70
CA GLU A 274 17.99 -6.62 -0.55
C GLU A 274 16.68 -7.27 -0.99
N LEU A 275 16.47 -8.57 -0.71
CA LEU A 275 15.29 -9.35 -1.10
C LEU A 275 13.95 -8.71 -0.71
N PHE A 276 13.88 -8.00 0.41
CA PHE A 276 12.66 -7.31 0.85
C PHE A 276 12.35 -6.06 0.02
N ARG A 277 13.36 -5.49 -0.63
CA ARG A 277 13.30 -4.22 -1.36
C ARG A 277 13.38 -4.37 -2.87
N VAL A 278 13.61 -5.57 -3.41
CA VAL A 278 13.78 -5.78 -4.87
C VAL A 278 12.57 -5.38 -5.70
N PHE A 279 11.38 -5.37 -5.09
CA PHE A 279 10.14 -4.93 -5.72
C PHE A 279 9.75 -3.50 -5.34
N ASP A 280 10.54 -2.82 -4.50
CA ASP A 280 10.33 -1.42 -4.19
C ASP A 280 10.67 -0.57 -5.41
N ARG A 281 9.97 0.54 -5.54
CA ARG A 281 10.14 1.46 -6.67
C ARG A 281 11.50 2.12 -6.54
N TYR A 282 12.18 2.31 -7.66
CA TYR A 282 13.47 3.00 -7.79
C TYR A 282 14.63 2.34 -7.03
N TYR A 283 14.38 1.18 -6.40
CA TYR A 283 15.41 0.46 -5.70
C TYR A 283 16.43 -0.13 -6.68
N ARG A 284 17.70 0.12 -6.38
CA ARG A 284 18.85 -0.45 -7.08
C ARG A 284 19.78 -1.07 -6.04
N GLY A 285 20.25 -2.29 -6.32
CA GLY A 285 21.28 -2.92 -5.50
C GLY A 285 22.57 -2.07 -5.51
N LYS A 286 23.28 -2.01 -4.38
CA LYS A 286 24.43 -1.08 -4.19
C LYS A 286 25.59 -1.27 -5.18
N ASP A 287 25.69 -2.44 -5.83
CA ASP A 287 26.74 -2.77 -6.81
C ASP A 287 26.21 -2.88 -8.26
N SER A 288 24.95 -2.47 -8.51
CA SER A 288 24.31 -2.63 -9.81
C SER A 288 24.86 -1.62 -10.83
N ARG A 289 25.86 -2.04 -11.61
CA ARG A 289 26.23 -1.39 -12.89
C ARG A 289 25.17 -1.58 -13.98
N THR A 290 24.08 -2.29 -13.68
CA THR A 290 23.02 -2.63 -14.62
C THR A 290 22.22 -1.41 -15.06
N ALA A 291 21.86 -1.41 -16.34
CA ALA A 291 21.19 -0.32 -17.03
C ALA A 291 19.68 -0.35 -16.73
N GLY A 292 19.23 0.37 -15.71
CA GLY A 292 17.81 0.44 -15.38
C GLY A 292 17.48 1.41 -14.26
N PHE A 293 16.23 1.84 -14.23
CA PHE A 293 15.72 2.86 -13.31
C PHE A 293 15.12 2.29 -12.01
N GLY A 294 15.14 0.97 -11.81
CA GLY A 294 14.56 0.32 -10.63
C GLY A 294 13.02 0.25 -10.64
N ILE A 295 12.38 0.40 -11.80
CA ILE A 295 10.92 0.40 -11.94
C ILE A 295 10.38 -0.96 -12.41
N GLY A 296 11.16 -1.72 -13.20
CA GLY A 296 10.66 -2.91 -13.90
C GLY A 296 10.09 -4.00 -12.98
N LEU A 297 10.80 -4.34 -11.89
CA LEU A 297 10.32 -5.36 -10.95
C LEU A 297 9.12 -4.87 -10.13
N ALA A 298 9.09 -3.59 -9.75
CA ALA A 298 7.94 -2.98 -9.08
C ALA A 298 6.70 -3.00 -9.99
N LEU A 299 6.87 -2.66 -11.27
CA LEU A 299 5.83 -2.72 -12.30
C LEU A 299 5.31 -4.15 -12.47
N CYS A 300 6.21 -5.13 -12.57
CA CYS A 300 5.85 -6.55 -12.63
C CYS A 300 5.01 -6.96 -11.41
N ARG A 301 5.44 -6.62 -10.18
CA ARG A 301 4.67 -6.90 -8.95
C ARG A 301 3.28 -6.31 -9.02
N THR A 302 3.13 -5.05 -9.39
CA THR A 302 1.82 -4.40 -9.50
C THR A 302 0.94 -5.09 -10.55
N ILE A 303 1.48 -5.41 -11.73
CA ILE A 303 0.75 -6.10 -12.81
C ILE A 303 0.23 -7.45 -12.32
N ILE A 304 1.12 -8.30 -11.81
CA ILE A 304 0.79 -9.66 -11.39
C ILE A 304 -0.22 -9.65 -10.24
N THR A 305 -0.01 -8.79 -9.24
CA THR A 305 -0.88 -8.71 -8.06
C THR A 305 -2.29 -8.24 -8.41
N ARG A 306 -2.43 -7.28 -9.33
CA ARG A 306 -3.74 -6.79 -9.78
C ARG A 306 -4.53 -7.79 -10.61
N GLN A 307 -3.87 -8.80 -11.14
CA GLN A 307 -4.49 -9.90 -11.86
C GLN A 307 -4.69 -11.14 -10.97
N GLY A 308 -4.56 -10.99 -9.65
CA GLY A 308 -4.78 -12.06 -8.68
C GLY A 308 -3.61 -13.03 -8.52
N GLY A 309 -2.49 -12.78 -9.20
CA GLY A 309 -1.27 -13.56 -9.05
C GLY A 309 -0.38 -13.08 -7.90
N THR A 310 0.70 -13.80 -7.67
CA THR A 310 1.76 -13.43 -6.71
C THR A 310 3.13 -13.56 -7.37
N ILE A 311 4.07 -12.70 -6.99
CA ILE A 311 5.47 -12.79 -7.40
C ILE A 311 6.37 -12.76 -6.17
N THR A 312 7.39 -13.62 -6.17
CA THR A 312 8.42 -13.67 -5.13
C THR A 312 9.80 -13.78 -5.76
N ALA A 313 10.82 -13.31 -5.04
CA ALA A 313 12.22 -13.42 -5.43
C ALA A 313 13.01 -14.11 -4.31
N LYS A 314 13.95 -14.97 -4.68
CA LYS A 314 14.87 -15.66 -3.77
C LYS A 314 16.23 -15.83 -4.44
N ASN A 315 17.27 -16.10 -3.66
CA ASN A 315 18.55 -16.56 -4.20
C ASN A 315 18.53 -18.07 -4.39
N HIS A 316 19.15 -18.54 -5.47
CA HIS A 316 19.38 -19.96 -5.67
C HIS A 316 20.60 -20.42 -4.85
N PRO A 317 20.59 -21.62 -4.24
CA PRO A 317 21.73 -22.15 -3.48
C PRO A 317 23.05 -22.21 -4.27
N GLU A 318 22.96 -22.49 -5.58
CA GLU A 318 24.11 -22.55 -6.50
C GLU A 318 24.49 -21.17 -7.10
N GLY A 319 23.90 -20.08 -6.61
CA GLY A 319 24.07 -18.73 -7.16
C GLY A 319 23.01 -18.34 -8.19
N GLY A 320 22.79 -17.03 -8.34
CA GLY A 320 21.74 -16.43 -9.17
C GLY A 320 20.46 -16.11 -8.40
N ALA A 321 19.57 -15.37 -9.06
CA ALA A 321 18.23 -15.09 -8.55
C ALA A 321 17.19 -16.04 -9.14
N VAL A 322 16.13 -16.28 -8.37
CA VAL A 322 14.96 -17.07 -8.73
C VAL A 322 13.73 -16.22 -8.50
N PHE A 323 13.01 -15.94 -9.57
CA PHE A 323 11.72 -15.30 -9.56
C PHE A 323 10.63 -16.35 -9.73
N THR A 324 9.62 -16.30 -8.88
CA THR A 324 8.50 -17.25 -8.92
C THR A 324 7.21 -16.46 -9.02
N ILE A 325 6.51 -16.62 -10.14
CA ILE A 325 5.20 -16.03 -10.43
C ILE A 325 4.14 -17.13 -10.30
N ARG A 326 3.07 -16.90 -9.55
CA ARG A 326 1.98 -17.87 -9.36
C ARG A 326 0.64 -17.23 -9.65
N PHE A 327 -0.19 -17.95 -10.41
CA PHE A 327 -1.60 -17.62 -10.63
C PHE A 327 -2.46 -18.72 -10.00
N PRO A 328 -3.42 -18.39 -9.12
CA PRO A 328 -4.38 -19.36 -8.62
C PRO A 328 -5.32 -19.83 -9.75
N LYS A 329 -5.82 -21.05 -9.65
CA LYS A 329 -6.80 -21.63 -10.59
C LYS A 329 -8.25 -21.32 -10.23
#